data_AF-A0A661T5M6-F1
#
_entry.id   AF-A0A661T5M6-F1
#
_cell.length_a   1.000
_cell.length_b   1.000
_cell.length_c   1.000
_cell.angle_alpha   90.00
_cell.angle_beta   90.00
_cell.angle_gamma   90.00
#
_symmetry.space_group_name_H-M   'P 1'
#
loop_
_entity.id
_entity.type
_entity.pdbx_description
1 polymer ?
#
loop_
_entity_poly.entity_id
_entity_poly.type
_entity_poly.pdbx_seq_one_letter_code
_entity_poly.pdbx_strand_id
1 'polypeptide(L)'
;ILKIAEKKGCSAAQVLIGWAMERGTAVIPKSVDPGRLAENFQSLAIELSSGDMESISMLDRNARYIRGDFWTMPGSPYTLQTLWE
;
A
#
# COMPACT_ATOMS: atom_id res chain seq x y z
N ILE A 1 9.72 -6.33 -3.29
CA ILE A 1 9.10 -6.52 -1.95
C ILE A 1 9.65 -7.74 -1.22
N LEU A 2 9.44 -8.98 -1.70
CA LEU A 2 9.89 -10.19 -0.99
C LEU A 2 11.38 -10.18 -0.62
N LYS A 3 12.26 -9.73 -1.52
CA LYS A 3 13.70 -9.56 -1.23
C LYS A 3 13.99 -8.60 -0.07
N ILE A 4 13.22 -7.52 0.05
CA ILE A 4 13.35 -6.55 1.15
C ILE A 4 12.87 -7.19 2.45
N ALA A 5 11.74 -7.90 2.40
CA ALA A 5 11.17 -8.60 3.55
C ALA A 5 12.15 -9.66 4.11
N GLU A 6 12.77 -10.45 3.22
CA GLU A 6 13.81 -11.42 3.57
C GLU A 6 15.03 -10.74 4.22
N LYS A 7 15.58 -9.70 3.60
CA LYS A 7 16.71 -8.91 4.15
C LYS A 7 16.41 -8.33 5.53
N LYS A 8 15.16 -7.97 5.80
CA LYS A 8 14.69 -7.35 7.05
C LYS A 8 14.16 -8.35 8.07
N GLY A 9 14.06 -9.64 7.72
CA GLY A 9 13.51 -10.67 8.60
C GLY A 9 12.03 -10.45 8.97
N CYS A 10 11.26 -9.87 8.06
CA CYS A 10 9.86 -9.49 8.29
C CYS A 10 8.95 -9.98 7.16
N SER A 11 7.64 -9.73 7.26
CA SER A 11 6.70 -10.08 6.20
C SER A 11 6.62 -9.01 5.11
N ALA A 12 6.14 -9.41 3.93
CA ALA A 12 5.87 -8.46 2.85
C ALA A 12 4.82 -7.40 3.24
N ALA A 13 3.86 -7.75 4.10
CA ALA A 13 2.87 -6.80 4.59
C ALA A 13 3.52 -5.72 5.45
N GLN A 14 4.42 -6.12 6.36
CA GLN A 14 5.15 -5.20 7.22
C GLN A 14 6.02 -4.22 6.41
N VAL A 15 6.67 -4.70 5.34
CA VAL A 15 7.41 -3.83 4.41
C VAL A 15 6.50 -2.78 3.76
N LEU A 16 5.33 -3.18 3.26
CA LEU A 16 4.42 -2.25 2.57
C LEU A 16 3.76 -1.25 3.52
N ILE A 17 3.43 -1.68 4.74
CA ILE A 17 2.91 -0.82 5.80
C ILE A 17 3.98 0.20 6.23
N GLY A 18 5.21 -0.26 6.51
CA GLY A 18 6.36 0.60 6.82
C GLY A 18 6.66 1.62 5.72
N TRP A 19 6.68 1.18 4.45
CA TRP A 19 6.89 2.05 3.30
C TRP A 19 5.88 3.19 3.19
N ALA A 20 4.60 2.91 3.43
CA ALA A 20 3.57 3.95 3.37
C ALA A 20 3.68 4.94 4.55
N MET A 21 4.05 4.47 5.75
CA MET A 21 4.30 5.34 6.91
C MET A 21 5.51 6.26 6.71
N GLU A 22 6.61 5.73 6.15
CA GLU A 22 7.83 6.51 5.86
C GLU A 22 7.55 7.65 4.85
N ARG A 23 6.56 7.47 3.97
CA ARG A 23 6.05 8.51 3.07
C ARG A 23 5.14 9.55 3.75
N GLY A 24 4.99 9.49 5.08
CA GLY A 24 4.10 10.35 5.85
C GLY A 24 2.61 10.04 5.69
N THR A 25 2.26 8.83 5.21
CA THR A 25 0.86 8.43 5.00
C THR A 25 0.38 7.53 6.14
N ALA A 26 -0.72 7.91 6.81
CA ALA A 26 -1.39 7.03 7.76
C ALA A 26 -1.99 5.80 7.02
N VAL A 27 -1.82 4.62 7.61
CA VAL A 27 -2.20 3.32 7.00
C VAL A 27 -3.25 2.59 7.80
N ILE A 28 -4.20 1.96 7.10
CA ILE A 28 -5.35 1.24 7.70
C ILE A 28 -5.40 -0.23 7.26
N PRO A 29 -4.41 -1.07 7.64
CA PRO A 29 -4.35 -2.46 7.20
C PRO A 29 -5.44 -3.31 7.88
N LYS A 30 -6.44 -3.75 7.11
CA LYS A 30 -7.56 -4.55 7.62
C LYS A 30 -7.18 -6.02 7.82
N SER A 31 -7.46 -6.57 9.00
CA SER A 31 -7.44 -8.01 9.28
C SER A 31 -8.51 -8.35 10.33
N VAL A 32 -8.92 -9.62 10.39
CA VAL A 32 -9.67 -10.19 11.53
C VAL A 32 -8.86 -11.28 12.25
N ASP A 33 -7.73 -11.66 11.69
CA ASP A 33 -6.79 -12.61 12.28
C ASP A 33 -5.93 -11.88 13.34
N PRO A 34 -5.94 -12.30 14.61
CA PRO A 34 -5.20 -11.64 15.69
C PRO A 34 -3.68 -11.62 15.47
N GLY A 35 -3.11 -12.67 14.87
CA GLY A 35 -1.68 -12.74 14.57
C GLY A 35 -1.28 -11.66 13.57
N ARG A 36 -2.03 -11.53 12.47
CA ARG A 36 -1.82 -10.49 11.46
C ARG A 36 -2.10 -9.09 11.98
N LEU A 37 -3.05 -8.91 12.91
CA LEU A 37 -3.27 -7.63 13.57
C LEU A 37 -2.03 -7.18 14.37
N ALA A 38 -1.47 -8.09 15.16
CA ALA A 38 -0.24 -7.84 15.90
C ALA A 38 0.95 -7.60 14.96
N GLU A 39 1.11 -8.44 13.92
CA GLU A 39 2.16 -8.32 12.91
C GLU A 39 2.09 -6.99 12.15
N ASN A 40 0.88 -6.57 11.73
CA ASN A 40 0.66 -5.28 11.08
C ASN A 40 1.06 -4.12 11.98
N PHE A 41 0.75 -4.19 13.29
CA PHE A 41 1.14 -3.16 14.25
C PHE A 41 2.66 -3.12 14.47
N GLN A 42 3.33 -4.26 14.47
CA GLN A 42 4.80 -4.35 14.57
C GLN A 42 5.52 -3.69 13.39
N SER A 43 4.83 -3.38 12.28
CA SER A 43 5.40 -2.62 11.17
C SER A 43 5.94 -1.24 11.57
N LEU A 44 5.54 -0.70 12.72
CA LEU A 44 6.07 0.53 13.31
C LEU A 44 7.60 0.49 13.54
N ALA A 45 8.17 -0.71 13.68
CA ALA A 45 9.61 -0.91 13.86
C ALA A 45 10.36 -1.17 12.55
N ILE A 46 9.67 -1.14 11.39
CA ILE A 46 10.31 -1.42 10.10
C ILE A 46 10.97 -0.14 9.58
N GLU A 47 12.30 -0.15 9.59
CA GLU A 47 13.11 0.89 8.96
C GLU A 47 13.45 0.48 7.52
N LEU A 48 13.19 1.34 6.54
CA LEU A 48 13.57 1.11 5.14
C LEU A 48 14.70 2.06 4.76
N SER A 49 15.72 1.53 4.07
CA SER A 49 16.78 2.39 3.55
C SER A 49 16.29 3.21 2.36
N SER A 50 16.97 4.31 2.02
CA SER A 50 16.64 5.10 0.83
C SER A 50 16.59 4.25 -0.45
N GLY A 51 17.49 3.27 -0.58
CA GLY A 51 17.49 2.33 -1.70
C GLY A 51 16.31 1.35 -1.70
N ASP A 52 15.84 0.92 -0.53
CA ASP A 52 14.61 0.13 -0.41
C ASP A 52 13.40 0.98 -0.83
N MET A 53 13.33 2.24 -0.36
CA MET A 53 12.27 3.18 -0.71
C MET A 53 12.21 3.46 -2.22
N GLU A 54 13.36 3.73 -2.84
CA GLU A 54 13.48 3.94 -4.28
C GLU A 54 13.09 2.69 -5.08
N SER A 55 13.55 1.52 -4.65
CA SER A 55 13.21 0.23 -5.27
C SER A 55 11.70 -0.05 -5.26
N ILE A 56 10.99 0.35 -4.20
CA ILE A 56 9.53 0.23 -4.13
C ILE A 56 8.86 1.27 -5.03
N SER A 57 9.33 2.52 -5.03
CA SER A 57 8.78 3.58 -5.87
C SER A 57 8.87 3.27 -7.38
N MET A 58 9.94 2.60 -7.82
CA MET A 58 10.10 2.14 -9.21
C MET A 58 9.08 1.06 -9.63
N LEU A 59 8.31 0.50 -8.70
CA LEU A 59 7.25 -0.46 -9.03
C LEU A 59 5.94 0.22 -9.48
N ASP A 60 5.86 1.56 -9.43
CA ASP A 60 4.67 2.28 -9.87
C ASP A 60 4.34 1.96 -11.33
N ARG A 61 3.04 1.74 -11.58
CA ARG A 61 2.48 1.44 -12.90
C ARG A 61 1.35 2.41 -13.26
N ASN A 62 1.20 3.50 -12.49
CA ASN A 62 0.09 4.42 -12.60
C ASN A 62 -1.28 3.68 -12.60
N ALA A 63 -1.41 2.67 -11.73
CA ALA A 63 -2.55 1.76 -11.69
C ALA A 63 -3.33 1.90 -10.38
N ARG A 64 -4.65 2.00 -10.47
CA ARG A 64 -5.57 2.07 -9.33
C ARG A 64 -6.37 0.78 -9.21
N TYR A 65 -6.33 0.13 -8.04
CA TYR A 65 -7.10 -1.10 -7.78
C TYR A 65 -8.60 -0.83 -7.62
N ILE A 66 -8.97 0.23 -6.91
CA ILE A 66 -10.36 0.70 -6.80
C ILE A 66 -10.59 1.78 -7.84
N ARG A 67 -10.95 1.38 -9.06
CA ARG A 67 -11.10 2.27 -10.23
C ARG A 67 -12.34 3.17 -10.17
N GLY A 68 -13.33 2.85 -9.36
CA GLY A 68 -14.52 3.69 -9.17
C GLY A 68 -15.61 3.55 -10.24
N ASP A 69 -15.59 2.48 -11.05
CA ASP A 69 -16.58 2.22 -12.12
C ASP A 69 -18.04 2.25 -11.62
N PHE A 70 -18.24 1.90 -10.35
CA PHE A 70 -19.55 1.92 -9.71
C PHE A 70 -20.12 3.35 -9.56
N TRP A 71 -19.31 4.39 -9.69
CA TRP A 71 -19.74 5.79 -9.74
C TRP A 71 -20.09 6.27 -11.15
N THR A 72 -19.87 5.47 -12.21
CA THR A 72 -20.03 5.88 -13.61
C THR A 72 -21.22 5.20 -14.29
N MET A 73 -22.28 4.92 -13.52
CA MET A 73 -23.51 4.27 -13.98
C MET A 73 -24.34 5.22 -14.88
N PRO A 74 -25.30 4.70 -15.68
CA PRO A 74 -26.20 5.55 -16.47
C PRO A 74 -26.90 6.62 -15.62
N GLY A 75 -26.82 7.87 -16.07
CA GLY A 75 -27.33 9.03 -15.33
C GLY A 75 -26.33 9.66 -14.35
N SER A 76 -25.15 9.07 -14.14
CA SER A 76 -24.07 9.69 -13.38
C SER A 76 -23.48 10.89 -14.13
N PRO A 77 -23.07 11.96 -13.43
CA PRO A 77 -22.31 13.05 -14.04
C PRO A 77 -20.84 12.66 -14.35
N TYR A 78 -20.37 11.48 -13.94
CA TYR A 78 -18.99 11.05 -14.08
C TYR A 78 -18.81 9.96 -15.14
N THR A 79 -17.71 10.04 -15.90
CA THR A 79 -17.18 8.96 -16.73
C THR A 79 -15.91 8.40 -16.11
N LEU A 80 -15.52 7.17 -16.44
CA LEU A 80 -14.25 6.60 -15.94
C LEU A 80 -13.02 7.42 -16.35
N GLN A 81 -13.10 8.09 -17.50
CA GLN A 81 -12.02 8.93 -18.01
C GLN A 81 -11.86 10.18 -17.16
N THR A 82 -12.96 10.80 -16.73
CA THR A 82 -12.98 12.08 -16.00
C THR A 82 -13.08 11.92 -14.48
N LEU A 83 -13.22 10.70 -13.95
CA LEU A 83 -13.48 10.48 -12.52
C LEU A 83 -12.30 10.85 -11.61
N TRP A 84 -11.09 10.77 -12.15
CA TRP A 84 -9.84 10.96 -11.39
C TRP A 84 -8.99 12.14 -11.88
N GLU A 85 -9.55 12.94 -12.80
CA GLU A 85 -9.03 14.24 -13.22
C GLU A 85 -9.56 15.34 -12.29
#